data_AF-A0A7H4NX21-F1
#
_entry.id   AF-A0A7H4NX21-F1
#
_cell.length_a   1.000
_cell.length_b   1.000
_cell.length_c   1.000
_cell.angle_alpha   90.00
_cell.angle_beta   90.00
_cell.angle_gamma   90.00
#
_symmetry.space_group_name_H-M   'P 1'
#
loop_
_entity.id
_entity.type
_entity.pdbx_description
1 polymer ?
#
loop_
_entity_poly.entity_id
_entity_poly.type
_entity_poly.pdbx_seq_one_letter_code
_entity_poly.pdbx_strand_id
1 'polypeptide(L)' 'MVGYYVVWNVNHSLHTPLMSVTNAVSGIIIVGAVLQIGLGGWISVLAFIAVFIASINIFGGFYVTRRMLKMFRRN' A
#
# COMPACT_ATOMS: atom_id res chain seq x y z
N MET A 1 -11.73 -3.59 15.16
CA MET A 1 -13.07 -4.22 14.99
C MET A 1 -13.54 -4.13 13.54
N VAL A 2 -13.64 -2.94 12.92
CA VAL A 2 -14.10 -2.79 11.53
C VAL A 2 -13.30 -3.65 10.53
N GLY A 3 -11.96 -3.61 10.56
CA GLY A 3 -11.13 -4.39 9.63
C GLY A 3 -11.30 -5.91 9.74
N TYR A 4 -11.61 -6.43 10.93
CA TYR A 4 -11.89 -7.85 11.12
C TYR A 4 -13.19 -8.27 10.42
N TYR A 5 -14.27 -7.50 10.61
CA TYR A 5 -15.55 -7.76 9.94
C TYR A 5 -15.45 -7.65 8.41
N VAL A 6 -14.60 -6.76 7.89
CA VAL A 6 -14.39 -6.56 6.45
C VAL A 6 -13.59 -7.70 5.80
N VAL A 7 -12.64 -8.31 6.53
CA VAL A 7 -11.79 -9.39 6.01
C VAL A 7 -12.44 -10.79 6.20
N TRP A 8 -13.30 -10.96 7.19
CA TRP A 8 -13.83 -12.27 7.59
C TRP A 8 -14.74 -12.95 6.54
N ASN A 9 -15.40 -12.19 5.66
CA ASN A 9 -16.32 -12.70 4.63
C ASN A 9 -15.78 -12.53 3.19
N VAL A 10 -14.46 -12.66 2.99
CA VAL A 10 -13.87 -12.62 1.64
C VAL A 10 -13.95 -14.00 0.95
N ASN A 11 -14.26 -14.03 -0.34
CA ASN A 11 -14.24 -15.27 -1.12
C ASN A 11 -12.82 -15.87 -1.15
N HIS A 12 -12.68 -17.20 -1.07
CA HIS A 12 -11.39 -17.88 -0.94
C HIS A 12 -10.41 -17.53 -2.07
N SER A 13 -10.92 -17.30 -3.29
CA SER A 13 -10.13 -16.90 -4.45
C SER A 13 -9.51 -15.50 -4.33
N LEU A 14 -9.98 -14.68 -3.39
CA LEU A 14 -9.55 -13.30 -3.22
C LEU A 14 -8.54 -13.09 -2.07
N HIS A 15 -8.13 -14.13 -1.33
CA HIS A 15 -7.14 -13.95 -0.26
C HIS A 15 -5.79 -13.42 -0.75
N THR A 16 -5.29 -13.92 -1.90
CA THR A 16 -4.04 -13.43 -2.51
C THR A 16 -4.13 -11.99 -3.01
N PRO A 17 -5.18 -11.57 -3.76
CA PRO A 17 -5.34 -10.16 -4.10
C PRO A 17 -5.63 -9.28 -2.88
N LEU A 18 -6.31 -9.79 -1.84
CA LEU A 18 -6.52 -9.06 -0.59
C LEU A 18 -5.20 -8.74 0.10
N MET A 19 -4.27 -9.71 0.16
CA MET A 19 -2.92 -9.49 0.68
C MET A 19 -2.15 -8.43 -0.14
N SER A 20 -2.31 -8.41 -1.48
CA SER A 20 -1.69 -7.39 -2.32
C SER A 20 -2.27 -5.99 -2.07
N VAL A 21 -3.58 -5.89 -1.84
CA VAL A 21 -4.26 -4.62 -1.50
C VAL A 21 -3.78 -4.11 -0.15
N THR A 22 -3.71 -4.95 0.88
CA THR A 22 -3.25 -4.53 2.21
C THR A 22 -1.79 -4.08 2.18
N ASN A 23 -0.96 -4.68 1.34
CA ASN A 23 0.40 -4.19 1.07
C ASN A 23 0.37 -2.78 0.44
N ALA A 24 -0.43 -2.55 -0.61
CA ALA A 24 -0.53 -1.23 -1.23
C ALA A 24 -1.05 -0.14 -0.26
N VAL A 25 -2.00 -0.50 0.62
CA VAL A 25 -2.56 0.38 1.65
C VAL A 25 -1.55 0.67 2.76
N SER A 26 -0.62 -0.24 3.06
CA SER A 26 0.46 0.01 4.02
C SER A 26 1.37 1.18 3.62
N GLY A 27 1.34 1.58 2.35
CA GLY A 27 1.97 2.79 1.83
C GLY A 27 1.52 4.10 2.48
N ILE A 28 0.50 4.09 3.34
CA ILE A 28 0.09 5.23 4.18
C ILE A 28 1.23 5.83 5.02
N ILE A 29 2.31 5.08 5.25
CA ILE A 29 3.56 5.57 5.83
C ILE A 29 4.11 6.83 5.14
N ILE A 30 3.75 7.08 3.88
CA ILE A 30 4.11 8.30 3.14
C ILE A 30 3.63 9.58 3.86
N VAL A 31 2.48 9.53 4.53
CA VAL A 31 1.94 10.68 5.29
C VAL A 31 2.89 11.05 6.42
N GLY A 32 3.39 10.05 7.15
CA GLY A 32 4.38 10.27 8.20
C GLY A 32 5.70 10.84 7.67
N ALA A 33 6.16 10.35 6.51
CA ALA A 33 7.39 10.83 5.89
C ALA A 33 7.27 12.28 5.39
N VAL A 34 6.14 12.65 4.79
CA VAL A 34 5.90 14.02 4.29
C VAL A 34 5.87 15.04 5.43
N LEU A 35 5.34 14.69 6.59
CA LEU A 35 5.34 15.56 7.77
C LEU A 35 6.75 15.87 8.31
N GLN A 36 7.74 15.03 7.98
CA GLN A 36 9.13 15.19 8.44
C GLN A 36 9.99 16.00 7.45
N ILE A 37 9.47 16.29 6.25
CA ILE A 37 10.15 17.11 5.25
C ILE A 37 10.24 18.55 5.77
N GLY A 38 11.44 19.13 5.76
CA GLY A 38 11.65 20.53 6.14
C GLY A 38 12.07 20.76 7.59
N LEU A 39 12.19 19.70 8.41
CA LEU A 39 12.78 19.80 9.76
C LEU A 39 14.30 19.99 9.77
N GLY A 40 14.94 20.00 8.60
CA GLY A 40 16.36 20.26 8.43
C GLY A 40 17.27 19.08 8.81
N GLY A 41 18.53 19.16 8.41
CA GLY A 41 19.56 18.15 8.72
C GLY A 41 19.32 16.77 8.09
N TRP A 42 19.89 15.74 8.71
CA TRP A 42 19.83 14.34 8.25
C TRP A 42 18.40 13.79 8.13
N ILE A 43 17.46 14.33 8.91
CA ILE A 43 16.06 13.93 8.93
C ILE A 43 15.39 14.21 7.58
N SER A 44 15.72 15.33 6.93
CA SER A 44 15.15 15.68 5.63
C SER A 44 15.60 14.72 4.52
N VAL A 45 16.84 14.21 4.59
CA VAL A 45 17.36 13.21 3.64
C VAL A 45 16.68 11.86 3.87
N LEU A 46 16.53 11.45 5.13
CA LEU A 46 15.80 10.22 5.48
C LEU A 46 14.32 10.30 5.08
N ALA A 47 13.68 11.46 5.27
CA ALA A 47 12.30 11.70 4.85
C ALA A 47 12.16 11.57 3.32
N PHE A 48 13.12 12.11 2.55
CA PHE A 48 13.12 11.96 1.09
C PHE A 48 13.21 10.48 0.67
N ILE A 49 14.13 9.72 1.27
CA ILE A 49 14.27 8.27 1.02
C ILE A 49 13.00 7.52 1.42
N ALA A 50 12.41 7.85 2.57
CA ALA A 50 11.18 7.24 3.04
C ALA A 50 10.01 7.49 2.08
N VAL A 51 9.85 8.72 1.58
CA VAL A 51 8.83 9.05 0.56
C VAL A 51 9.07 8.27 -0.73
N PHE A 52 10.33 8.13 -1.16
CA PHE A 52 10.68 7.36 -2.35
C PHE A 52 10.29 5.88 -2.23
N ILE A 53 10.67 5.23 -1.13
CA ILE A 53 10.33 3.82 -0.87
C ILE A 53 8.82 3.64 -0.71
N ALA A 54 8.15 4.54 0.03
CA ALA A 54 6.70 4.50 0.20
C ALA A 54 5.97 4.64 -1.15
N SER A 55 6.47 5.50 -2.04
CA SER A 55 5.93 5.64 -3.39
C SER A 55 6.02 4.32 -4.18
N ILE A 56 7.17 3.63 -4.15
CA ILE A 56 7.33 2.32 -4.80
C ILE A 56 6.31 1.31 -4.27
N ASN A 57 6.10 1.26 -2.95
CA ASN A 57 5.14 0.35 -2.33
C ASN A 57 3.70 0.62 -2.80
N ILE A 58 3.29 1.91 -2.84
CA ILE A 58 1.98 2.33 -3.33
C ILE A 58 1.80 1.93 -4.80
N PHE A 59 2.69 2.40 -5.68
CA PHE A 59 2.56 2.16 -7.12
C PHE A 59 2.65 0.67 -7.47
N GLY A 60 3.63 -0.04 -6.93
CA GLY A 60 3.82 -1.46 -7.16
C GLY A 60 2.66 -2.30 -6.61
N GLY A 61 2.24 -2.02 -5.38
CA GLY A 61 1.13 -2.71 -4.74
C GLY A 61 -0.19 -2.56 -5.50
N PHE A 62 -0.53 -1.33 -5.93
CA PHE A 62 -1.74 -1.11 -6.72
C PHE A 62 -1.65 -1.67 -8.14
N TYR A 63 -0.48 -1.64 -8.78
CA TYR A 63 -0.28 -2.22 -10.11
C TYR A 63 -0.49 -3.74 -10.11
N VAL A 64 0.15 -4.44 -9.16
CA VAL A 64 0.02 -5.89 -9.00
C VAL A 64 -1.42 -6.27 -8.65
N THR A 65 -2.05 -5.55 -7.72
CA THR A 65 -3.46 -5.74 -7.36
C THR A 65 -4.37 -5.64 -8.59
N ARG A 66 -4.21 -4.60 -9.42
CA ARG A 66 -5.01 -4.43 -10.64
C ARG A 66 -4.80 -5.59 -11.61
N ARG A 67 -3.57 -6.08 -11.76
CA ARG A 67 -3.26 -7.25 -12.59
C ARG A 67 -3.96 -8.50 -12.08
N MET A 68 -3.92 -8.76 -10.77
CA MET A 68 -4.58 -9.91 -10.14
C MET A 68 -6.11 -9.83 -10.31
N LEU A 69 -6.71 -8.68 -10.04
CA LEU A 69 -8.16 -8.48 -10.19
C LEU A 69 -8.61 -8.57 -11.65
N LYS A 70 -7.76 -8.19 -12.61
CA LYS A 70 -8.04 -8.35 -14.04
C LYS A 70 -8.15 -9.82 -14.44
N MET A 71 -7.49 -10.75 -13.75
CA MET A 71 -7.59 -12.19 -14.01
C MET A 71 -8.95 -12.79 -13.61
N PHE A 72 -9.72 -12.08 -12.77
CA PHE A 72 -11.10 -12.45 -12.41
C PHE A 72 -12.16 -11.81 -13.32
N ARG A 73 -11.78 -10.81 -14.13
CA ARG A 73 -12.67 -10.22 -15.13
C ARG A 73 -12.75 -11.17 -16.32
N ARG A 74 -13.76 -12.00 -16.32
CA ARG A 74 -14.17 -12.83 -17.45
C ARG A 74 -14.81 -11.89 -18.49
N ASN A 75 -14.28 -11.90 -19.71
CA ASN A 75 -15.11 -11.58 -20.88
C ASN A 75 -16.21 -12.64 -20.97
#